data_AF-A0A2E5P0Y9-F1
#
_entry.id   AF-A0A2E5P0Y9-F1
#
_cell.length_a   1.000
_cell.length_b   1.000
_cell.length_c   1.000
_cell.angle_alpha   90.00
_cell.angle_beta   90.00
_cell.angle_gamma   90.00
#
_symmetry.space_group_name_H-M   'P 1'
#
loop_
_entity.id
_entity.type
_entity.pdbx_description
1 polymer ?
#
loop_
_entity_poly.entity_id
_entity_poly.type
_entity_poly.pdbx_seq_one_letter_code
_entity_poly.pdbx_strand_id
1 'polypeptide(L)'
;MAVTDRQNDQEADRLAAEAAAVLQGADDRRRRGAFFTPPDVAAGLVGHVVRGGTVVDPACGAGVFLLAAARRLYEDGCADRQTLVRRCLFGADVDSASVVATRRILATWAGVDPDEVVGVVVGDPLRDSSSVWPDQPPDGFDSVVGNPPFLSQLRSSTARTDQDRVLLRERFGSLMGAYTDAAWLFLSVGLDLLAPGGRLVLIQPQSVLATRDAGPVRDQLATEGRLVGLWLDRSGVFAGRTEVCAPIVERRTRAGGLDPEVLLLADRRVEPAGTVEAPVSGRPWGPLVASLLGIPTVPRAGPKTVADRAEVTAGFRQHYYGLVGSVHEQTGSNDDRPPLVTTSAVDPLRCRWATTPCRFDGHRWRAPVVDRAMVAERSPEVAAWLDRRRRPKLLVATQTAILEVVVDPVGDLVPLTPLIVVESEVDDLWHLAAALSAPATAAYAARHSVGAARTVGRIKLSAGQVADLPLPTDQRAWDTGSQLAERLHALGAGAPAEVWLAFGDTMGRAYGVHDESLISWWWDRHPARRDA
;
A
#
# COMPACT_ATOMS: atom_id res chain seq x y z
N MET A 1 -31.68 29.88 -21.23
CA MET A 1 -31.12 29.13 -20.07
C MET A 1 -30.51 27.82 -20.54
N ALA A 2 -31.28 26.79 -20.88
CA ALA A 2 -30.74 25.45 -21.22
C ALA A 2 -29.68 25.38 -22.36
N VAL A 3 -29.75 26.26 -23.37
CA VAL A 3 -28.74 26.31 -24.45
C VAL A 3 -27.43 26.95 -23.97
N THR A 4 -27.53 28.03 -23.19
CA THR A 4 -26.39 28.73 -22.58
C THR A 4 -25.71 27.87 -21.54
N ASP A 5 -26.47 27.17 -20.69
CA ASP A 5 -25.94 26.27 -19.67
C ASP A 5 -25.13 25.13 -20.29
N ARG A 6 -25.63 24.56 -21.40
CA ARG A 6 -24.94 23.51 -22.17
C ARG A 6 -23.65 24.01 -22.83
N GLN A 7 -23.63 25.24 -23.33
CA GLN A 7 -22.41 25.85 -23.88
C GLN A 7 -21.37 26.08 -22.78
N ASN A 8 -21.79 26.57 -21.62
CA ASN A 8 -20.92 26.76 -20.46
C ASN A 8 -20.35 25.43 -19.95
N ASP A 9 -21.14 24.36 -19.94
CA ASP A 9 -20.68 23.01 -19.57
C ASP A 9 -19.57 22.53 -20.51
N GLN A 10 -19.78 22.65 -21.83
CA GLN A 10 -18.81 22.24 -22.85
C GLN A 10 -17.51 23.03 -22.77
N GLU A 11 -17.59 24.35 -22.55
CA GLU A 11 -16.39 25.18 -22.45
C GLU A 11 -15.63 24.91 -21.14
N ALA A 12 -16.34 24.71 -20.02
CA ALA A 12 -15.72 24.31 -18.76
C ALA A 12 -14.98 22.97 -18.89
N ASP A 13 -15.57 21.99 -19.57
CA ASP A 13 -14.92 20.70 -19.85
C ASP A 13 -13.67 20.86 -20.73
N ARG A 14 -13.73 21.74 -21.74
CA ARG A 14 -12.60 22.05 -22.61
C ARG A 14 -11.45 22.68 -21.81
N LEU A 15 -11.75 23.69 -21.01
CA LEU A 15 -10.77 24.35 -20.14
C LEU A 15 -10.17 23.39 -19.11
N ALA A 16 -10.97 22.50 -18.52
CA ALA A 16 -10.48 21.49 -17.59
C ALA A 16 -9.52 20.51 -18.27
N ALA A 17 -9.82 20.06 -19.49
CA ALA A 17 -8.94 19.18 -20.26
C ALA A 17 -7.63 19.88 -20.66
N GLU A 18 -7.69 21.15 -21.09
CA GLU A 18 -6.51 21.95 -21.42
C GLU A 18 -5.62 22.20 -20.19
N ALA A 19 -6.21 22.62 -19.06
CA ALA A 19 -5.49 22.85 -17.82
C ALA A 19 -4.82 21.57 -17.31
N ALA A 20 -5.52 20.43 -17.37
CA ALA A 20 -4.95 19.14 -17.01
C ALA A 20 -3.75 18.76 -17.89
N ALA A 21 -3.80 19.03 -19.19
CA ALA A 21 -2.68 18.76 -20.09
C ALA A 21 -1.46 19.64 -19.80
N VAL A 22 -1.68 20.93 -19.52
CA VAL A 22 -0.61 21.92 -19.27
C VAL A 22 0.05 21.71 -17.90
N LEU A 23 -0.75 21.57 -16.84
CA LEU A 23 -0.25 21.43 -15.46
C LEU A 23 0.42 20.07 -15.19
N GLN A 24 0.36 19.13 -16.16
CA GLN A 24 0.84 17.76 -16.01
C GLN A 24 1.87 17.34 -17.06
N GLY A 25 2.67 18.28 -17.56
CA GLY A 25 3.90 17.97 -18.28
C GLY A 25 4.72 16.87 -17.56
N ALA A 26 5.35 15.96 -18.32
CA ALA A 26 5.94 14.73 -17.79
C ALA A 26 6.96 14.96 -16.64
N ASP A 27 7.69 16.08 -16.68
CA ASP A 27 8.65 16.48 -15.66
C ASP A 27 7.97 17.04 -14.39
N ASP A 28 6.86 17.77 -14.54
CA ASP A 28 6.10 18.34 -13.42
C ASP A 28 5.30 17.27 -12.65
N ARG A 29 4.72 16.27 -13.35
CA ARG A 29 4.03 15.13 -12.70
C ARG A 29 4.92 14.39 -11.70
N ARG A 30 6.16 14.12 -12.09
CA ARG A 30 7.11 13.36 -11.25
C ARG A 30 7.67 14.19 -10.09
N ARG A 31 7.77 15.51 -10.25
CA ARG A 31 8.29 16.42 -9.22
C ARG A 31 7.22 16.81 -8.19
N ARG A 32 5.97 16.96 -8.62
CA ARG A 32 4.87 17.45 -7.78
C ARG A 32 3.96 16.34 -7.25
N GLY A 33 4.11 15.10 -7.73
CA GLY A 33 3.26 13.98 -7.30
C GLY A 33 1.78 14.13 -7.72
N ALA A 34 1.50 15.03 -8.66
CA ALA A 34 0.15 15.31 -9.15
C ALA A 34 -0.23 14.29 -10.25
N PHE A 35 -1.34 13.58 -10.04
CA PHE A 35 -1.89 12.63 -11.00
C PHE A 35 -3.25 13.11 -11.52
N PHE A 36 -3.49 12.99 -12.82
CA PHE A 36 -4.81 13.28 -13.40
C PHE A 36 -5.87 12.37 -12.82
N THR A 37 -6.91 12.95 -12.25
CA THR A 37 -8.13 12.25 -11.92
C THR A 37 -9.09 12.31 -13.11
N PRO A 38 -9.49 11.17 -13.69
CA PRO A 38 -10.55 11.16 -14.70
C PRO A 38 -11.84 11.82 -14.18
N PRO A 39 -12.50 12.70 -14.95
CA PRO A 39 -13.69 13.42 -14.49
C PRO A 39 -14.84 12.52 -14.02
N ASP A 40 -15.00 11.35 -14.65
CA ASP A 40 -16.01 10.36 -14.29
C ASP A 40 -15.72 9.67 -12.94
N VAL A 41 -14.45 9.44 -12.61
CA VAL A 41 -14.05 8.95 -11.28
C VAL A 41 -14.32 10.01 -10.22
N ALA A 42 -13.97 11.27 -10.49
CA ALA A 42 -14.24 12.38 -9.56
C ALA A 42 -15.75 12.54 -9.32
N ALA A 43 -16.57 12.51 -10.37
CA ALA A 43 -18.02 12.55 -10.27
C ALA A 43 -18.61 11.37 -9.48
N GLY A 44 -18.12 10.15 -9.73
CA GLY A 44 -18.54 8.96 -9.00
C GLY A 44 -18.25 9.06 -7.49
N LEU A 45 -17.04 9.47 -7.11
CA LEU A 45 -16.65 9.65 -5.70
C LEU A 45 -17.44 10.79 -5.03
N VAL A 46 -17.62 11.92 -5.72
CA VAL A 46 -18.46 13.04 -5.26
C VAL A 46 -19.88 12.58 -4.97
N GLY A 47 -20.47 11.76 -5.84
CA GLY A 47 -21.84 11.26 -5.69
C GLY A 47 -22.09 10.42 -4.42
N HIS A 48 -21.04 9.87 -3.80
CA HIS A 48 -21.15 9.11 -2.53
C HIS A 48 -20.99 10.00 -1.28
N VAL A 49 -20.46 11.21 -1.43
CA VAL A 49 -20.02 12.07 -0.33
C VAL A 49 -20.81 13.37 -0.25
N VAL A 50 -20.97 14.07 -1.36
CA VAL A 50 -21.61 15.39 -1.42
C VAL A 50 -23.13 15.22 -1.43
N ARG A 51 -23.79 15.76 -0.40
CA ARG A 51 -25.25 15.66 -0.19
C ARG A 51 -25.95 17.02 -0.03
N GLY A 52 -25.21 18.12 -0.25
CA GLY A 52 -25.63 19.48 0.03
C GLY A 52 -24.53 20.26 0.76
N GLY A 53 -24.77 21.55 0.98
CA GLY A 53 -23.91 22.40 1.80
C GLY A 53 -22.59 22.82 1.12
N THR A 54 -21.55 22.96 1.93
CA THR A 54 -20.24 23.47 1.54
C THR A 54 -19.26 22.34 1.23
N VAL A 55 -18.48 22.51 0.17
CA VAL A 55 -17.52 21.51 -0.33
C VAL A 55 -16.15 22.14 -0.43
N VAL A 56 -15.13 21.47 0.12
CA VAL A 56 -13.73 21.91 0.03
C VAL A 56 -12.84 20.86 -0.63
N ASP A 57 -11.93 21.32 -1.49
CA ASP A 57 -10.79 20.53 -1.98
C ASP A 57 -9.47 21.16 -1.50
N PRO A 58 -8.76 20.52 -0.54
CA PRO A 58 -7.55 21.09 0.07
C PRO A 58 -6.31 20.99 -0.81
N ALA A 59 -6.40 20.37 -2.00
CA ALA A 59 -5.32 20.26 -2.97
C ALA A 59 -5.92 20.26 -4.39
N CYS A 60 -6.61 21.35 -4.73
CA CYS A 60 -7.61 21.37 -5.79
C CYS A 60 -7.06 21.22 -7.22
N GLY A 61 -5.78 21.50 -7.47
CA GLY A 61 -5.18 21.38 -8.79
C GLY A 61 -5.97 22.17 -9.84
N ALA A 62 -6.38 21.49 -10.91
CA ALA A 62 -7.23 22.06 -11.96
C ALA A 62 -8.75 22.03 -11.64
N GLY A 63 -9.14 21.69 -10.41
CA GLY A 63 -10.52 21.84 -9.94
C GLY A 63 -11.48 20.73 -10.34
N VAL A 64 -10.99 19.56 -10.75
CA VAL A 64 -11.84 18.46 -11.26
C VAL A 64 -12.88 17.99 -10.25
N PHE A 65 -12.51 17.90 -8.97
CA PHE A 65 -13.45 17.52 -7.90
C PHE A 65 -14.42 18.65 -7.57
N LEU A 66 -13.97 19.91 -7.57
CA LEU A 66 -14.85 21.06 -7.32
C LEU A 66 -15.87 21.25 -8.44
N LEU A 67 -15.48 21.06 -9.70
CA LEU A 67 -16.41 21.09 -10.83
C LEU A 67 -17.43 19.95 -10.74
N ALA A 68 -16.98 18.74 -10.38
CA ALA A 68 -17.88 17.61 -10.15
C ALA A 68 -18.87 17.87 -9.00
N ALA A 69 -18.40 18.46 -7.89
CA ALA A 69 -19.23 18.86 -6.76
C ALA A 69 -20.23 19.96 -7.13
N ALA A 70 -19.81 20.97 -7.90
CA ALA A 70 -20.66 22.04 -8.39
C ALA A 70 -21.84 21.48 -9.22
N ARG A 71 -21.54 20.58 -10.17
CA ARG A 71 -22.54 19.89 -10.98
C ARG A 71 -23.50 19.09 -10.12
N ARG A 72 -22.97 18.31 -9.17
CA ARG A 72 -23.78 17.49 -8.27
C ARG A 72 -24.76 18.33 -7.44
N LEU A 73 -24.27 19.39 -6.81
CA LEU A 73 -25.11 20.29 -6.00
C LEU A 73 -26.18 21.00 -6.84
N TYR A 74 -25.85 21.38 -8.08
CA TYR A 74 -26.81 21.98 -9.00
C TYR A 74 -27.88 20.99 -9.46
N GLU A 75 -27.50 19.77 -9.81
CA GLU A 75 -28.40 18.68 -10.21
C GLU A 75 -29.35 18.28 -9.06
N ASP A 76 -28.85 18.26 -7.82
CA ASP A 76 -29.63 18.01 -6.61
C ASP A 76 -30.49 19.23 -6.19
N GLY A 77 -30.42 20.35 -6.93
CA GLY A 77 -31.24 21.54 -6.69
C GLY A 77 -30.87 22.33 -5.43
N CYS A 78 -29.64 22.20 -4.93
CA CYS A 78 -29.19 22.85 -3.70
C CYS A 78 -29.09 24.38 -3.84
N ALA A 79 -28.61 24.88 -4.99
CA ALA A 79 -28.56 26.30 -5.32
C ALA A 79 -28.32 26.53 -6.83
N ASP A 80 -28.48 27.77 -7.30
CA ASP A 80 -28.07 28.16 -8.65
C ASP A 80 -26.54 28.16 -8.82
N ARG A 81 -26.06 28.09 -10.08
CA ARG A 81 -24.63 27.97 -10.39
C ARG A 81 -23.80 29.09 -9.79
N GLN A 82 -24.31 30.32 -9.81
CA GLN A 82 -23.60 31.49 -9.32
C GLN A 82 -23.47 31.49 -7.80
N THR A 83 -24.53 31.12 -7.08
CA THR A 83 -24.49 30.95 -5.63
C THR A 83 -23.51 29.86 -5.22
N LEU A 84 -23.48 28.73 -5.95
CA LEU A 84 -22.56 27.63 -5.65
C LEU A 84 -21.10 28.06 -5.72
N VAL A 85 -20.67 28.69 -6.81
CA VAL A 85 -19.25 29.09 -6.98
C VAL A 85 -18.84 30.26 -6.08
N ARG A 86 -19.79 31.11 -5.67
CA ARG A 86 -19.52 32.25 -4.78
C ARG A 86 -19.50 31.88 -3.30
N ARG A 87 -20.23 30.84 -2.87
CA ARG A 87 -20.49 30.58 -1.44
C ARG A 87 -20.35 29.14 -0.97
N CYS A 88 -20.41 28.15 -1.87
CA CYS A 88 -20.46 26.74 -1.47
C CYS A 88 -19.17 25.98 -1.81
N LEU A 89 -18.34 26.49 -2.72
CA LEU A 89 -17.15 25.79 -3.20
C LEU A 89 -15.88 26.47 -2.71
N PHE A 90 -15.02 25.68 -2.08
CA PHE A 90 -13.76 26.12 -1.50
C PHE A 90 -12.62 25.26 -2.04
N GLY A 91 -11.49 25.88 -2.34
CA GLY A 91 -10.33 25.17 -2.86
C GLY A 91 -9.04 25.81 -2.39
N ALA A 92 -7.99 25.01 -2.22
CA ALA A 92 -6.65 25.52 -2.01
C ALA A 92 -5.66 24.74 -2.89
N ASP A 93 -4.66 25.44 -3.40
CA ASP A 93 -3.48 24.82 -4.00
C ASP A 93 -2.25 25.69 -3.72
N VAL A 94 -1.08 25.06 -3.59
CA VAL A 94 0.19 25.77 -3.42
C VAL A 94 0.66 26.41 -4.74
N ASP A 95 0.20 25.89 -5.88
CA ASP A 95 0.48 26.44 -7.20
C ASP A 95 -0.58 27.47 -7.60
N SER A 96 -0.15 28.72 -7.78
CA SER A 96 -1.04 29.80 -8.24
C SER A 96 -1.63 29.53 -9.63
N ALA A 97 -0.93 28.79 -10.50
CA ALA A 97 -1.47 28.42 -11.81
C ALA A 97 -2.67 27.47 -11.70
N SER A 98 -2.62 26.51 -10.77
CA SER A 98 -3.74 25.61 -10.43
C SER A 98 -4.97 26.39 -9.95
N VAL A 99 -4.76 27.34 -9.02
CA VAL A 99 -5.83 28.21 -8.48
C VAL A 99 -6.48 29.05 -9.60
N VAL A 100 -5.68 29.68 -10.46
CA VAL A 100 -6.19 30.46 -11.60
C VAL A 100 -7.00 29.58 -12.56
N ALA A 101 -6.50 28.38 -12.88
CA ALA A 101 -7.21 27.44 -13.75
C ALA A 101 -8.55 27.02 -13.15
N THR A 102 -8.56 26.62 -11.87
CA THR A 102 -9.76 26.21 -11.15
C THR A 102 -10.81 27.33 -11.11
N ARG A 103 -10.42 28.57 -10.77
CA ARG A 103 -11.33 29.72 -10.78
C ARG A 103 -11.94 29.94 -12.16
N ARG A 104 -11.14 29.90 -13.22
CA ARG A 104 -11.63 30.06 -14.62
C ARG A 104 -12.61 28.98 -15.02
N ILE A 105 -12.34 27.72 -14.67
CA ILE A 105 -13.21 26.57 -15.00
C ILE A 105 -14.56 26.72 -14.30
N LEU A 106 -14.55 26.98 -12.98
CA LEU A 106 -15.78 27.15 -12.20
C LEU A 106 -16.57 28.38 -12.64
N ALA A 107 -15.89 29.49 -12.91
CA ALA A 107 -16.52 30.72 -13.39
C ALA A 107 -17.17 30.56 -14.77
N THR A 108 -16.48 29.86 -15.69
CA THR A 108 -17.02 29.52 -17.01
C THR A 108 -18.28 28.66 -16.89
N TRP A 109 -18.23 27.63 -16.03
CA TRP A 109 -19.38 26.77 -15.78
C TRP A 109 -20.59 27.57 -15.25
N ALA A 110 -20.36 28.51 -14.33
CA ALA A 110 -21.41 29.34 -13.72
C ALA A 110 -21.81 30.57 -14.53
N GLY A 111 -21.06 30.95 -15.57
CA GLY A 111 -21.29 32.16 -16.36
C GLY A 111 -21.03 33.45 -15.58
N VAL A 112 -19.96 33.48 -14.77
CA VAL A 112 -19.54 34.62 -13.93
C VAL A 112 -18.09 35.01 -14.21
N ASP A 113 -17.63 36.11 -13.63
CA ASP A 113 -16.20 36.46 -13.69
C ASP A 113 -15.37 35.54 -12.76
N PRO A 114 -14.16 35.10 -13.15
CA PRO A 114 -13.25 34.33 -12.30
C PRO A 114 -12.97 34.94 -10.92
N ASP A 115 -12.98 36.26 -10.79
CA ASP A 115 -12.76 36.96 -9.52
C ASP A 115 -13.93 36.79 -8.54
N GLU A 116 -15.10 36.34 -9.01
CA GLU A 116 -16.24 36.01 -8.16
C GLU A 116 -16.10 34.64 -7.47
N VAL A 117 -15.15 33.80 -7.92
CA VAL A 117 -14.85 32.48 -7.32
C VAL A 117 -13.86 32.66 -6.17
N VAL A 118 -14.30 33.35 -5.12
CA VAL A 118 -13.45 33.80 -3.99
C VAL A 118 -12.98 32.66 -3.08
N GLY A 119 -13.73 31.56 -2.99
CA GLY A 119 -13.43 30.42 -2.11
C GLY A 119 -12.22 29.57 -2.54
N VAL A 120 -11.71 29.77 -3.76
CA VAL A 120 -10.54 29.05 -4.28
C VAL A 120 -9.31 29.93 -4.11
N VAL A 121 -8.31 29.52 -3.32
CA VAL A 121 -7.20 30.39 -2.89
C VAL A 121 -5.83 29.73 -3.05
N VAL A 122 -4.77 30.54 -3.08
CA VAL A 122 -3.39 30.04 -3.00
C VAL A 122 -3.03 29.83 -1.53
N GLY A 123 -2.67 28.62 -1.14
CA GLY A 123 -2.34 28.29 0.25
C GLY A 123 -1.91 26.84 0.45
N ASP A 124 -1.40 26.52 1.65
CA ASP A 124 -0.96 25.17 2.03
C ASP A 124 -1.77 24.67 3.24
N PRO A 125 -2.87 23.91 3.03
CA PRO A 125 -3.64 23.35 4.13
C PRO A 125 -2.87 22.39 5.05
N LEU A 126 -1.73 21.82 4.62
CA LEU A 126 -0.88 21.02 5.50
C LEU A 126 -0.10 21.88 6.51
N ARG A 127 0.07 23.18 6.24
CA ARG A 127 0.65 24.13 7.20
C ARG A 127 -0.44 24.86 7.98
N ASP A 128 -1.39 25.43 7.25
CA ASP A 128 -2.29 26.45 7.79
C ASP A 128 -3.71 25.92 8.06
N SER A 129 -3.98 24.67 7.70
CA SER A 129 -5.26 24.00 7.88
C SER A 129 -6.39 24.82 7.27
N SER A 130 -7.42 25.11 8.07
CA SER A 130 -8.61 25.83 7.70
C SER A 130 -8.39 27.36 7.66
N SER A 131 -7.29 27.88 8.25
CA SER A 131 -6.98 29.31 8.25
C SER A 131 -6.62 29.87 6.87
N VAL A 132 -6.39 28.99 5.90
CA VAL A 132 -6.26 29.31 4.47
C VAL A 132 -7.52 29.99 3.92
N TRP A 133 -8.70 29.72 4.49
CA TRP A 133 -9.97 30.31 4.08
C TRP A 133 -10.52 31.23 5.19
N PRO A 134 -10.40 32.56 5.05
CA PRO A 134 -10.95 33.50 6.04
C PRO A 134 -12.46 33.36 6.23
N ASP A 135 -13.19 33.07 5.15
CA ASP A 135 -14.65 32.93 5.12
C ASP A 135 -15.12 31.48 5.23
N GLN A 136 -14.31 30.60 5.84
CA GLN A 136 -14.73 29.22 6.09
C GLN A 136 -16.00 29.14 6.95
N PRO A 137 -16.83 28.09 6.79
CA PRO A 137 -17.96 27.86 7.69
C PRO A 137 -17.47 27.67 9.14
N PRO A 138 -18.16 28.25 10.15
CA PRO A 138 -17.70 28.22 11.54
C PRO A 138 -17.64 26.82 12.14
N ASP A 139 -18.51 25.92 11.69
CA ASP A 139 -18.57 24.54 12.16
C ASP A 139 -17.73 23.58 11.30
N GLY A 140 -17.05 24.07 10.25
CA GLY A 140 -16.36 23.25 9.25
C GLY A 140 -17.21 22.96 8.00
N PHE A 141 -16.63 22.24 7.04
CA PHE A 141 -17.24 21.93 5.75
C PHE A 141 -18.11 20.67 5.79
N ASP A 142 -19.19 20.66 5.03
CA ASP A 142 -20.08 19.48 4.93
C ASP A 142 -19.43 18.33 4.15
N SER A 143 -18.54 18.67 3.21
CA SER A 143 -17.81 17.67 2.42
C SER A 143 -16.38 18.10 2.10
N VAL A 144 -15.47 17.13 2.16
CA VAL A 144 -14.08 17.28 1.68
C VAL A 144 -13.85 16.31 0.54
N VAL A 145 -13.37 16.78 -0.60
CA VAL A 145 -13.15 15.97 -1.80
C VAL A 145 -11.78 16.27 -2.39
N GLY A 146 -11.17 15.36 -3.14
CA GLY A 146 -9.92 15.69 -3.82
C GLY A 146 -9.00 14.51 -4.14
N ASN A 147 -7.87 14.84 -4.78
CA ASN A 147 -6.75 13.94 -5.04
C ASN A 147 -5.44 14.62 -4.62
N PRO A 148 -5.06 14.53 -3.33
CA PRO A 148 -3.83 15.14 -2.85
C PRO A 148 -2.57 14.56 -3.52
N PRO A 149 -1.44 15.30 -3.53
CA PRO A 149 -0.23 14.86 -4.21
C PRO A 149 0.43 13.67 -3.51
N PHE A 150 0.89 12.67 -4.28
CA PHE A 150 1.59 11.49 -3.75
C PHE A 150 3.10 11.72 -3.77
N LEU A 151 3.65 12.10 -2.61
CA LEU A 151 5.05 12.47 -2.46
C LEU A 151 5.75 11.46 -1.57
N SER A 152 6.09 10.31 -2.13
CA SER A 152 6.89 9.31 -1.40
C SER A 152 8.27 9.89 -1.07
N GLN A 153 8.61 10.00 0.22
CA GLN A 153 9.87 10.57 0.73
C GLN A 153 11.15 9.85 0.24
N LEU A 154 11.02 8.70 -0.43
CA LEU A 154 12.13 7.91 -0.97
C LEU A 154 12.65 8.38 -2.33
N ARG A 155 12.00 9.35 -2.98
CA ARG A 155 12.48 9.90 -4.26
C ARG A 155 13.21 11.22 -4.02
N SER A 156 14.51 11.24 -4.32
CA SER A 156 15.41 12.39 -4.13
C SER A 156 14.96 13.68 -4.84
N SER A 157 14.04 13.61 -5.79
CA SER A 157 13.49 14.75 -6.52
C SER A 157 12.23 15.37 -5.91
N THR A 158 11.67 14.76 -4.84
CA THR A 158 10.40 15.17 -4.21
C THR A 158 10.51 15.32 -2.69
N ALA A 159 11.73 15.28 -2.15
CA ALA A 159 11.95 15.46 -0.72
C ALA A 159 11.57 16.90 -0.33
N ARG A 160 10.61 17.03 0.58
CA ARG A 160 10.34 18.30 1.27
C ARG A 160 11.63 18.79 1.93
N THR A 161 11.82 20.10 2.02
CA THR A 161 13.02 20.66 2.68
C THR A 161 13.09 20.16 4.12
N ASP A 162 14.28 20.07 4.70
CA ASP A 162 14.41 19.63 6.10
C ASP A 162 13.62 20.54 7.07
N GLN A 163 13.48 21.83 6.74
CA GLN A 163 12.65 22.78 7.48
C GLN A 163 11.15 22.43 7.41
N ASP A 164 10.62 22.10 6.23
CA ASP A 164 9.23 21.66 6.08
C ASP A 164 8.92 20.41 6.91
N ARG A 165 9.89 19.49 7.00
CA ARG A 165 9.73 18.25 7.77
C ARG A 165 9.67 18.53 9.28
N VAL A 166 10.38 19.55 9.76
CA VAL A 166 10.31 19.95 11.17
C VAL A 166 8.94 20.55 11.48
N LEU A 167 8.48 21.54 10.70
CA LEU A 167 7.19 22.18 10.91
C LEU A 167 6.01 21.19 10.85
N LEU A 168 6.02 20.28 9.87
CA LEU A 168 4.99 19.26 9.78
C LEU A 168 5.06 18.27 10.96
N ARG A 169 6.25 17.91 11.43
CA ARG A 169 6.39 17.04 12.60
C ARG A 169 5.89 17.72 13.88
N GLU A 170 6.13 19.02 14.04
CA GLU A 170 5.58 19.80 15.15
C GLU A 170 4.05 19.81 15.14
N ARG A 171 3.44 19.96 13.96
CA ARG A 171 1.98 19.96 13.81
C ARG A 171 1.35 18.57 13.98
N PHE A 172 1.88 17.58 13.28
CA PHE A 172 1.25 16.26 13.15
C PHE A 172 1.77 15.23 14.16
N GLY A 173 2.86 15.51 14.87
CA GLY A 173 3.37 14.68 15.97
C GLY A 173 3.49 13.20 15.60
N SER A 174 2.76 12.35 16.32
CA SER A 174 2.76 10.89 16.15
C SER A 174 2.18 10.41 14.82
N LEU A 175 1.46 11.26 14.08
CA LEU A 175 0.96 10.93 12.75
C LEU A 175 2.09 10.89 11.70
N MET A 176 3.27 11.44 12.00
CA MET A 176 4.41 11.44 11.09
C MET A 176 5.51 10.44 11.48
N GLY A 177 5.58 9.35 10.73
CA GLY A 177 6.74 8.47 10.62
C GLY A 177 7.78 8.93 9.58
N ALA A 178 8.88 8.19 9.47
CA ALA A 178 9.99 8.48 8.58
C ALA A 178 9.63 8.44 7.08
N TYR A 179 8.65 7.61 6.71
CA TYR A 179 8.21 7.36 5.33
C TYR A 179 6.76 7.80 5.09
N THR A 180 6.25 8.74 5.89
CA THR A 180 4.89 9.30 5.74
C THR A 180 4.75 9.98 4.38
N ASP A 181 3.74 9.58 3.61
CA ASP A 181 3.35 10.28 2.38
C ASP A 181 2.53 11.53 2.72
N ALA A 182 2.73 12.61 1.95
CA ALA A 182 1.95 13.83 2.08
C ALA A 182 0.45 13.59 1.95
N ALA A 183 0.04 12.69 1.04
CA ALA A 183 -1.36 12.35 0.80
C ALA A 183 -2.07 11.83 2.06
N TRP A 184 -1.36 11.09 2.91
CA TRP A 184 -1.93 10.54 4.15
C TRP A 184 -2.23 11.65 5.16
N LEU A 185 -1.38 12.69 5.24
CA LEU A 185 -1.61 13.84 6.12
C LEU A 185 -2.81 14.67 5.67
N PHE A 186 -3.10 14.71 4.36
CA PHE A 186 -4.34 15.33 3.87
C PHE A 186 -5.60 14.62 4.35
N LEU A 187 -5.56 13.33 4.72
CA LEU A 187 -6.71 12.69 5.37
C LEU A 187 -6.96 13.26 6.77
N SER A 188 -5.90 13.53 7.55
CA SER A 188 -6.02 14.20 8.85
C SER A 188 -6.53 15.62 8.68
N VAL A 189 -5.96 16.39 7.73
CA VAL A 189 -6.44 17.75 7.45
C VAL A 189 -7.90 17.72 6.98
N GLY A 190 -8.25 16.80 6.09
CA GLY A 190 -9.63 16.63 5.64
C GLY A 190 -10.56 16.33 6.80
N LEU A 191 -10.16 15.47 7.74
CA LEU A 191 -10.97 15.20 8.93
C LEU A 191 -11.17 16.46 9.79
N ASP A 192 -10.11 17.24 10.00
CA ASP A 192 -10.15 18.51 10.76
C ASP A 192 -11.04 19.56 10.09
N LEU A 193 -11.08 19.58 8.76
CA LEU A 193 -11.90 20.51 7.97
C LEU A 193 -13.39 20.15 8.01
N LEU A 194 -13.78 18.92 8.36
CA LEU A 194 -15.17 18.50 8.35
C LEU A 194 -15.97 19.04 9.53
N ALA A 195 -17.18 19.51 9.22
CA ALA A 195 -18.23 19.66 10.21
C ALA A 195 -18.67 18.32 10.81
N PRO A 196 -19.23 18.29 12.03
CA PRO A 196 -19.79 17.08 12.61
C PRO A 196 -20.83 16.42 11.67
N GLY A 197 -20.60 15.16 11.30
CA GLY A 197 -21.44 14.42 10.35
C GLY A 197 -21.12 14.65 8.87
N GLY A 198 -20.22 15.59 8.55
CA GLY A 198 -19.68 15.79 7.22
C GLY A 198 -18.84 14.59 6.76
N ARG A 199 -18.59 14.50 5.46
CA ARG A 199 -17.87 13.35 4.86
C ARG A 199 -16.70 13.78 4.00
N LEU A 200 -15.61 13.03 4.07
CA LEU A 200 -14.47 13.19 3.18
C LEU A 200 -14.33 12.02 2.22
N VAL A 201 -13.83 12.29 1.02
CA VAL A 201 -13.25 11.31 0.11
C VAL A 201 -12.02 11.92 -0.57
N LEU A 202 -10.85 11.39 -0.23
CA LEU A 202 -9.59 11.79 -0.84
C LEU A 202 -8.95 10.58 -1.50
N ILE A 203 -8.52 10.71 -2.75
CA ILE A 203 -7.77 9.64 -3.43
C ILE A 203 -6.39 9.50 -2.76
N GLN A 204 -5.96 8.27 -2.53
CA GLN A 204 -4.75 7.91 -1.81
C GLN A 204 -3.99 6.81 -2.56
N PRO A 205 -2.66 6.73 -2.42
CA PRO A 205 -1.92 5.55 -2.85
C PRO A 205 -2.33 4.35 -1.97
N GLN A 206 -2.51 3.16 -2.57
CA GLN A 206 -2.96 1.95 -1.85
C GLN A 206 -2.07 1.58 -0.66
N SER A 207 -0.83 2.06 -0.61
CA SER A 207 0.05 1.92 0.56
C SER A 207 -0.58 2.38 1.88
N VAL A 208 -1.53 3.32 1.85
CA VAL A 208 -2.27 3.75 3.05
C VAL A 208 -2.96 2.57 3.76
N LEU A 209 -3.30 1.51 3.03
CA LEU A 209 -4.05 0.36 3.55
C LEU A 209 -3.21 -0.52 4.50
N ALA A 210 -1.90 -0.59 4.36
CA ALA A 210 -1.09 -1.58 5.08
C ALA A 210 0.27 -1.08 5.58
N THR A 211 0.81 0.03 5.08
CA THR A 211 2.12 0.49 5.55
C THR A 211 2.06 0.91 7.02
N ARG A 212 3.16 0.67 7.73
CA ARG A 212 3.33 1.00 9.16
C ARG A 212 3.13 2.49 9.42
N ASP A 213 3.78 3.33 8.63
CA ASP A 213 3.79 4.79 8.84
C ASP A 213 2.44 5.44 8.49
N ALA A 214 1.53 4.72 7.80
CA ALA A 214 0.13 5.13 7.63
C ALA A 214 -0.78 4.66 8.79
N GLY A 215 -0.28 3.82 9.70
CA GLY A 215 -1.05 3.28 10.84
C GLY A 215 -1.69 4.36 11.72
N PRO A 216 -0.92 5.34 12.21
CA PRO A 216 -1.49 6.42 13.04
C PRO A 216 -2.63 7.19 12.36
N VAL A 217 -2.53 7.44 11.04
CA VAL A 217 -3.60 8.10 10.27
C VAL A 217 -4.83 7.19 10.15
N ARG A 218 -4.65 5.89 9.87
CA ARG A 218 -5.79 4.94 9.87
C ARG A 218 -6.50 4.90 11.22
N ASP A 219 -5.72 4.88 12.31
CA ASP A 219 -6.24 4.81 13.67
C ASP A 219 -6.99 6.09 14.05
N GLN A 220 -6.48 7.26 13.64
CA GLN A 220 -7.18 8.53 13.79
C GLN A 220 -8.52 8.52 13.05
N LEU A 221 -8.54 8.12 11.78
CA LEU A 221 -9.76 8.07 10.96
C LEU A 221 -10.81 7.11 11.53
N ALA A 222 -10.40 5.98 12.10
CA ALA A 222 -11.30 5.02 12.75
C ALA A 222 -11.82 5.52 14.11
N THR A 223 -11.01 6.29 14.84
CA THR A 223 -11.33 6.76 16.20
C THR A 223 -12.18 8.03 16.17
N GLU A 224 -11.76 9.04 15.40
CA GLU A 224 -12.40 10.35 15.32
C GLU A 224 -13.46 10.44 14.21
N GLY A 225 -13.37 9.56 13.21
CA GLY A 225 -14.34 9.40 12.14
C GLY A 225 -15.02 8.03 12.17
N ARG A 226 -15.77 7.74 11.11
CA ARG A 226 -16.31 6.42 10.76
C ARG A 226 -16.00 6.15 9.31
N LEU A 227 -15.29 5.05 9.02
CA LEU A 227 -15.13 4.60 7.64
C LEU A 227 -16.49 4.05 7.17
N VAL A 228 -17.14 4.75 6.24
CA VAL A 228 -18.47 4.38 5.71
C VAL A 228 -18.39 3.82 4.29
N GLY A 229 -17.25 4.00 3.62
CA GLY A 229 -16.99 3.40 2.32
C GLY A 229 -15.50 3.35 2.00
N LEU A 230 -15.13 2.52 1.04
CA LEU A 230 -13.76 2.41 0.55
C LEU A 230 -13.78 2.05 -0.94
N TRP A 231 -13.29 2.98 -1.76
CA TRP A 231 -13.13 2.75 -3.19
C TRP A 231 -11.75 2.19 -3.50
N LEU A 232 -11.68 1.21 -4.41
CA LEU A 232 -10.44 0.61 -4.92
C LEU A 232 -10.43 0.64 -6.45
N ASP A 233 -9.39 1.22 -7.06
CA ASP A 233 -9.19 1.09 -8.52
C ASP A 233 -8.51 -0.23 -8.85
N ARG A 234 -9.17 -1.09 -9.62
CA ARG A 234 -8.55 -2.27 -10.25
C ARG A 234 -8.46 -2.12 -11.77
N SER A 235 -9.04 -1.05 -12.31
CA SER A 235 -9.11 -0.77 -13.74
C SER A 235 -7.88 -0.03 -14.27
N GLY A 236 -7.03 0.52 -13.39
CA GLY A 236 -5.76 1.14 -13.75
C GLY A 236 -5.94 2.45 -14.51
N VAL A 237 -6.93 3.26 -14.11
CA VAL A 237 -7.31 4.48 -14.84
C VAL A 237 -6.29 5.60 -14.73
N PHE A 238 -5.41 5.55 -13.73
CA PHE A 238 -4.36 6.53 -13.51
C PHE A 238 -3.12 6.23 -14.36
N ALA A 239 -2.70 7.22 -15.14
CA ALA A 239 -1.52 7.13 -15.98
C ALA A 239 -0.27 6.82 -15.13
N GLY A 240 0.50 5.80 -15.53
CA GLY A 240 1.67 5.33 -14.80
C GLY A 240 1.44 4.13 -13.89
N ARG A 241 0.22 3.54 -13.89
CA ARG A 241 -0.16 2.37 -13.06
C ARG A 241 0.08 2.63 -11.56
N THR A 242 -0.28 3.83 -11.12
CA THR A 242 -0.31 4.13 -9.69
C THR A 242 -1.56 3.47 -9.11
N GLU A 243 -1.34 2.55 -8.18
CA GLU A 243 -2.40 1.84 -7.49
C GLU A 243 -3.03 2.75 -6.44
N VAL A 244 -4.32 3.02 -6.57
CA VAL A 244 -5.04 3.97 -5.71
C VAL A 244 -6.28 3.37 -5.04
N CYS A 245 -6.66 4.00 -3.94
CA CYS A 245 -7.92 3.79 -3.25
C CYS A 245 -8.44 5.15 -2.72
N ALA A 246 -9.69 5.22 -2.27
CA ALA A 246 -10.22 6.41 -1.60
C ALA A 246 -11.11 5.99 -0.42
N PRO A 247 -10.67 6.19 0.84
CA PRO A 247 -11.54 5.98 1.99
C PRO A 247 -12.60 7.09 2.04
N ILE A 248 -13.84 6.70 2.35
CA ILE A 248 -14.95 7.62 2.63
C ILE A 248 -15.15 7.63 4.14
N VAL A 249 -14.83 8.75 4.78
CA VAL A 249 -14.87 8.89 6.23
C VAL A 249 -15.90 9.94 6.62
N GLU A 250 -16.78 9.60 7.54
CA GLU A 250 -17.75 10.52 8.14
C GLU A 250 -17.24 11.02 9.50
N ARG A 251 -17.23 12.33 9.74
CA ARG A 251 -16.83 12.90 11.04
C ARG A 251 -17.85 12.52 12.10
N ARG A 252 -17.41 11.98 13.24
CA ARG A 252 -18.33 11.62 14.33
C ARG A 252 -19.04 12.86 14.88
N THR A 253 -20.36 12.77 15.06
CA THR A 253 -21.18 13.79 15.72
C THR A 253 -21.18 13.65 17.25
N ARG A 254 -20.94 12.44 17.77
CA ARG A 254 -20.82 12.11 19.19
C ARG A 254 -19.81 10.98 19.40
N ALA A 255 -19.20 10.94 20.57
CA ALA A 255 -18.38 9.82 21.00
C ALA A 255 -19.26 8.61 21.33
N GLY A 256 -18.85 7.42 20.86
CA GLY A 256 -19.61 6.18 21.02
C GLY A 256 -20.69 5.95 19.95
N GLY A 257 -20.90 4.69 19.58
CA GLY A 257 -21.83 4.24 18.53
C GLY A 257 -21.25 3.06 17.76
N LEU A 258 -22.10 2.14 17.31
CA LEU A 258 -21.66 1.06 16.41
C LEU A 258 -21.26 1.67 15.06
N ASP A 259 -20.10 1.27 14.56
CA ASP A 259 -19.68 1.68 13.24
C ASP A 259 -20.48 0.90 12.18
N PRO A 260 -20.94 1.57 11.12
CA PRO A 260 -21.68 0.90 10.06
C PRO A 260 -20.76 -0.04 9.28
N GLU A 261 -21.37 -0.96 8.52
CA GLU A 261 -20.62 -1.66 7.48
C GLU A 261 -20.03 -0.66 6.48
N VAL A 262 -18.83 -0.96 6.00
CA VAL A 262 -18.11 -0.19 4.99
C VAL A 262 -18.61 -0.61 3.61
N LEU A 263 -19.15 0.33 2.84
CA LEU A 263 -19.49 0.10 1.44
C LEU A 263 -18.22 0.00 0.60
N LEU A 264 -18.03 -1.13 -0.07
CA LEU A 264 -16.95 -1.30 -1.04
C LEU A 264 -17.38 -0.76 -2.40
N LEU A 265 -16.53 0.07 -2.99
CA LEU A 265 -16.70 0.63 -4.33
C LEU A 265 -15.52 0.22 -5.21
N ALA A 266 -15.75 -0.01 -6.49
CA ALA A 266 -14.68 -0.48 -7.38
C ALA A 266 -14.63 0.24 -8.72
N ASP A 267 -13.41 0.33 -9.25
CA ASP A 267 -13.08 0.66 -10.63
C ASP A 267 -13.54 2.05 -11.08
N ARG A 268 -13.34 2.34 -12.36
CA ARG A 268 -13.59 3.65 -12.98
C ARG A 268 -14.99 4.21 -12.72
N ARG A 269 -16.00 3.34 -12.68
CA ARG A 269 -17.40 3.74 -12.52
C ARG A 269 -17.82 3.96 -11.06
N VAL A 270 -16.94 3.63 -10.11
CA VAL A 270 -17.20 3.80 -8.66
C VAL A 270 -18.48 3.05 -8.24
N GLU A 271 -18.62 1.82 -8.73
CA GLU A 271 -19.82 1.00 -8.53
C GLU A 271 -19.75 0.23 -7.21
N PRO A 272 -20.88 0.05 -6.50
CA PRO A 272 -20.98 -0.85 -5.35
C PRO A 272 -20.50 -2.27 -5.67
N ALA A 273 -19.59 -2.77 -4.84
CA ALA A 273 -18.97 -4.10 -4.98
C ALA A 273 -19.16 -5.00 -3.75
N GLY A 274 -19.92 -4.54 -2.75
CA GLY A 274 -20.26 -5.29 -1.54
C GLY A 274 -20.12 -4.45 -0.27
N THR A 275 -20.25 -5.09 0.89
CA THR A 275 -20.01 -4.48 2.20
C THR A 275 -19.09 -5.35 3.04
N VAL A 276 -18.38 -4.74 3.99
CA VAL A 276 -17.52 -5.41 4.96
C VAL A 276 -17.65 -4.74 6.33
N GLU A 277 -17.31 -5.47 7.39
CA GLU A 277 -17.28 -4.91 8.75
C GLU A 277 -16.30 -3.73 8.86
N ALA A 278 -16.62 -2.78 9.74
CA ALA A 278 -15.78 -1.64 10.03
C ALA A 278 -14.38 -2.07 10.54
N PRO A 279 -13.32 -1.34 10.16
CA PRO A 279 -11.98 -1.65 10.65
C PRO A 279 -11.84 -1.39 12.15
N VAL A 280 -11.03 -2.21 12.80
CA VAL A 280 -10.60 -1.97 14.19
C VAL A 280 -9.29 -1.18 14.18
N SER A 281 -9.18 -0.20 15.07
CA SER A 281 -7.94 0.56 15.29
C SER A 281 -6.75 -0.37 15.59
N GLY A 282 -5.56 -0.01 15.09
CA GLY A 282 -4.33 -0.80 15.18
C GLY A 282 -4.21 -1.91 14.13
N ARG A 283 -5.20 -2.09 13.24
CA ARG A 283 -5.17 -3.08 12.16
C ARG A 283 -4.97 -2.44 10.78
N PRO A 284 -4.32 -3.14 9.83
CA PRO A 284 -4.31 -2.70 8.43
C PRO A 284 -5.71 -2.81 7.82
N TRP A 285 -5.98 -1.98 6.81
CA TRP A 285 -7.23 -1.99 6.03
C TRP A 285 -7.18 -2.89 4.80
N GLY A 286 -6.03 -3.50 4.49
CA GLY A 286 -5.90 -4.46 3.39
C GLY A 286 -6.97 -5.58 3.38
N PRO A 287 -7.32 -6.19 4.54
CA PRO A 287 -8.37 -7.21 4.61
C PRO A 287 -9.76 -6.75 4.15
N LEU A 288 -10.07 -5.44 4.23
CA LEU A 288 -11.35 -4.87 3.81
C LEU A 288 -11.57 -5.02 2.30
N VAL A 289 -10.50 -4.90 1.51
CA VAL A 289 -10.57 -4.89 0.03
C VAL A 289 -10.04 -6.17 -0.62
N ALA A 290 -9.54 -7.11 0.17
CA ALA A 290 -8.85 -8.28 -0.34
C ALA A 290 -9.75 -9.20 -1.20
N SER A 291 -11.06 -9.25 -0.90
CA SER A 291 -12.04 -9.98 -1.73
C SER A 291 -12.18 -9.37 -3.13
N LEU A 292 -12.12 -8.04 -3.25
CA LEU A 292 -12.15 -7.33 -4.55
C LEU A 292 -10.96 -7.70 -5.45
N LEU A 293 -9.86 -8.14 -4.84
CA LEU A 293 -8.63 -8.59 -5.49
C LEU A 293 -8.60 -10.12 -5.71
N GLY A 294 -9.69 -10.83 -5.39
CA GLY A 294 -9.77 -12.28 -5.50
C GLY A 294 -8.86 -13.02 -4.53
N ILE A 295 -8.48 -12.40 -3.41
CA ILE A 295 -7.70 -13.07 -2.36
C ILE A 295 -8.68 -13.84 -1.45
N PRO A 296 -8.55 -15.17 -1.30
CA PRO A 296 -9.43 -15.97 -0.46
C PRO A 296 -9.45 -15.50 0.99
N THR A 297 -10.58 -15.72 1.67
CA THR A 297 -10.68 -15.50 3.12
C THR A 297 -10.13 -16.71 3.83
N VAL A 298 -9.30 -16.49 4.85
CA VAL A 298 -8.74 -17.54 5.68
C VAL A 298 -8.99 -17.22 7.15
N PRO A 299 -9.54 -18.17 7.94
CA PRO A 299 -9.68 -17.98 9.37
C PRO A 299 -8.28 -17.89 10.01
N ARG A 300 -8.18 -17.17 11.13
CA ARG A 300 -6.98 -17.27 11.96
C ARG A 300 -7.01 -18.64 12.64
N ALA A 301 -6.05 -19.52 12.32
CA ALA A 301 -6.05 -20.89 12.83
C ALA A 301 -5.98 -20.97 14.37
N GLY A 302 -5.12 -20.18 15.01
CA GLY A 302 -4.93 -20.21 16.46
C GLY A 302 -4.18 -19.01 17.04
N PRO A 303 -3.92 -19.01 18.37
CA PRO A 303 -3.22 -17.92 19.03
C PRO A 303 -1.72 -17.94 18.74
N LYS A 304 -1.12 -19.12 18.52
CA LYS A 304 0.31 -19.28 18.32
C LYS A 304 0.79 -18.67 17.01
N THR A 305 1.97 -18.07 17.01
CA THR A 305 2.62 -17.46 15.85
C THR A 305 4.03 -17.98 15.64
N VAL A 306 4.66 -17.61 14.52
CA VAL A 306 6.06 -17.95 14.23
C VAL A 306 6.99 -17.51 15.37
N ALA A 307 6.73 -16.36 16.00
CA ALA A 307 7.50 -15.85 17.14
C ALA A 307 7.54 -16.80 18.34
N ASP A 308 6.55 -17.68 18.51
CA ASP A 308 6.53 -18.67 19.60
C ASP A 308 7.52 -19.82 19.38
N ARG A 309 8.06 -19.99 18.16
CA ARG A 309 8.96 -21.10 17.78
C ARG A 309 10.26 -20.66 17.10
N ALA A 310 10.40 -19.38 16.76
CA ALA A 310 11.57 -18.87 16.08
C ALA A 310 11.82 -17.38 16.34
N GLU A 311 13.10 -17.01 16.34
CA GLU A 311 13.50 -15.61 16.24
C GLU A 311 13.44 -15.19 14.77
N VAL A 312 12.82 -14.03 14.49
CA VAL A 312 12.67 -13.52 13.13
C VAL A 312 13.38 -12.18 13.00
N THR A 313 14.36 -12.12 12.11
CA THR A 313 15.20 -10.92 11.91
C THR A 313 15.27 -10.51 10.44
N ALA A 314 15.60 -9.25 10.18
CA ALA A 314 15.89 -8.75 8.83
C ALA A 314 17.26 -8.08 8.80
N GLY A 315 17.94 -8.17 7.66
CA GLY A 315 19.19 -7.46 7.45
C GLY A 315 18.99 -5.94 7.31
N PHE A 316 19.99 -5.16 7.74
CA PHE A 316 20.02 -3.71 7.57
C PHE A 316 20.97 -3.30 6.43
N ARG A 317 21.00 -1.99 6.12
CA ARG A 317 21.84 -1.43 5.06
C ARG A 317 23.33 -1.67 5.32
N GLN A 318 23.79 -1.69 6.57
CA GLN A 318 25.17 -2.00 6.92
C GLN A 318 25.58 -3.42 6.52
N HIS A 319 24.69 -4.41 6.64
CA HIS A 319 24.98 -5.79 6.25
C HIS A 319 25.14 -5.95 4.73
N TYR A 320 24.45 -5.12 3.93
CA TYR A 320 24.67 -5.07 2.49
C TYR A 320 26.07 -4.52 2.17
N TYR A 321 26.42 -3.35 2.72
CA TYR A 321 27.69 -2.70 2.39
C TYR A 321 28.91 -3.40 2.98
N GLY A 322 28.79 -4.08 4.11
CA GLY A 322 29.90 -4.86 4.68
C GLY A 322 30.30 -6.08 3.85
N LEU A 323 29.45 -6.50 2.89
CA LEU A 323 29.77 -7.57 1.93
C LEU A 323 30.43 -7.04 0.65
N VAL A 324 30.38 -5.73 0.40
CA VAL A 324 30.93 -5.13 -0.82
C VAL A 324 32.45 -5.33 -0.85
N GLY A 325 32.94 -5.86 -1.97
CA GLY A 325 34.35 -6.20 -2.16
C GLY A 325 34.76 -7.58 -1.63
N SER A 326 33.91 -8.28 -0.87
CA SER A 326 34.19 -9.61 -0.29
C SER A 326 33.38 -10.74 -0.94
N VAL A 327 32.78 -10.50 -2.10
CA VAL A 327 31.98 -11.48 -2.86
C VAL A 327 32.73 -11.87 -4.12
N HIS A 328 32.78 -13.17 -4.41
CA HIS A 328 33.49 -13.76 -5.53
C HIS A 328 32.61 -14.77 -6.28
N GLU A 329 32.97 -15.13 -7.52
CA GLU A 329 32.38 -16.33 -8.12
C GLU A 329 32.99 -17.58 -7.50
N GLN A 330 32.15 -18.61 -7.37
CA GLN A 330 32.61 -19.94 -6.99
C GLN A 330 33.72 -20.43 -7.92
N THR A 331 34.85 -20.85 -7.35
CA THR A 331 35.99 -21.41 -8.09
C THR A 331 35.99 -22.94 -8.01
N GLY A 332 35.13 -23.56 -8.81
CA GLY A 332 35.02 -25.02 -8.89
C GLY A 332 34.23 -25.65 -7.73
N SER A 333 34.04 -26.97 -7.78
CA SER A 333 33.17 -27.70 -6.84
C SER A 333 33.69 -27.80 -5.41
N ASN A 334 34.99 -27.55 -5.19
CA ASN A 334 35.64 -27.68 -3.88
C ASN A 334 35.77 -26.35 -3.13
N ASP A 335 35.16 -25.29 -3.66
CA ASP A 335 35.10 -24.00 -3.00
C ASP A 335 34.19 -24.09 -1.76
N ASP A 336 34.77 -23.87 -0.59
CA ASP A 336 34.12 -23.99 0.73
C ASP A 336 33.52 -22.67 1.22
N ARG A 337 33.65 -21.60 0.43
CA ARG A 337 33.09 -20.29 0.78
C ARG A 337 31.56 -20.34 0.69
N PRO A 338 30.86 -19.76 1.68
CA PRO A 338 29.41 -19.86 1.76
C PRO A 338 28.69 -19.13 0.62
N PRO A 339 27.59 -19.69 0.09
CA PRO A 339 26.75 -19.04 -0.92
C PRO A 339 26.14 -17.72 -0.45
N LEU A 340 26.24 -16.67 -1.28
CA LEU A 340 25.46 -15.45 -1.12
C LEU A 340 24.07 -15.64 -1.73
N VAL A 341 23.02 -15.54 -0.91
CA VAL A 341 21.62 -15.73 -1.34
C VAL A 341 20.92 -14.38 -1.41
N THR A 342 20.25 -14.13 -2.52
CA THR A 342 19.40 -12.93 -2.74
C THR A 342 17.94 -13.34 -2.78
N THR A 343 17.01 -12.38 -2.70
CA THR A 343 15.57 -12.69 -2.85
C THR A 343 15.23 -13.40 -4.16
N SER A 344 15.97 -13.12 -5.25
CA SER A 344 15.77 -13.80 -6.54
C SER A 344 16.22 -15.27 -6.57
N ALA A 345 16.96 -15.71 -5.54
CA ALA A 345 17.46 -17.06 -5.42
C ALA A 345 16.57 -17.95 -4.51
N VAL A 346 15.46 -17.42 -4.00
CA VAL A 346 14.57 -18.14 -3.08
C VAL A 346 13.27 -18.43 -3.80
N ASP A 347 13.01 -19.71 -4.05
CA ASP A 347 11.70 -20.25 -4.44
C ASP A 347 11.10 -20.98 -3.21
N PRO A 348 9.79 -21.32 -3.19
CA PRO A 348 9.21 -22.17 -2.16
C PRO A 348 9.98 -23.49 -2.04
N LEU A 349 10.55 -23.70 -0.85
CA LEU A 349 11.34 -24.85 -0.42
C LEU A 349 12.59 -25.12 -1.28
N ARG A 350 13.05 -24.16 -2.08
CA ARG A 350 14.14 -24.37 -3.04
C ARG A 350 15.09 -23.18 -3.12
N CYS A 351 16.40 -23.47 -3.03
CA CYS A 351 17.46 -22.51 -3.36
C CYS A 351 17.77 -22.57 -4.85
N ARG A 352 17.74 -21.42 -5.53
CA ARG A 352 18.15 -21.26 -6.93
C ARG A 352 19.57 -20.74 -7.10
N TRP A 353 20.35 -20.66 -6.01
CA TRP A 353 21.77 -20.28 -6.10
C TRP A 353 22.50 -21.15 -7.13
N ALA A 354 23.43 -20.55 -7.88
CA ALA A 354 24.11 -21.13 -9.06
C ALA A 354 23.21 -21.47 -10.28
N THR A 355 21.89 -21.61 -10.13
CA THR A 355 20.97 -21.91 -11.25
C THR A 355 20.42 -20.66 -11.92
N THR A 356 20.16 -19.59 -11.16
CA THR A 356 19.69 -18.30 -11.68
C THR A 356 20.69 -17.20 -11.32
N PRO A 357 21.17 -16.42 -12.30
CA PRO A 357 22.04 -15.29 -12.02
C PRO A 357 21.35 -14.23 -11.15
N CYS A 358 22.06 -13.67 -10.17
CA CYS A 358 21.57 -12.58 -9.35
C CYS A 358 22.38 -11.29 -9.56
N ARG A 359 21.92 -10.19 -8.97
CA ARG A 359 22.66 -8.92 -8.95
C ARG A 359 23.04 -8.55 -7.52
N PHE A 360 24.29 -8.14 -7.34
CA PHE A 360 24.81 -7.59 -6.10
C PHE A 360 25.89 -6.56 -6.44
N ASP A 361 25.85 -5.42 -5.76
CA ASP A 361 26.80 -4.31 -5.93
C ASP A 361 26.94 -3.80 -7.37
N GLY A 362 25.83 -3.75 -8.12
CA GLY A 362 25.84 -3.35 -9.53
C GLY A 362 26.38 -4.41 -10.49
N HIS A 363 26.90 -5.53 -9.99
CA HIS A 363 27.43 -6.64 -10.78
C HIS A 363 26.43 -7.80 -10.90
N ARG A 364 26.56 -8.57 -11.98
CA ARG A 364 25.79 -9.81 -12.21
C ARG A 364 26.66 -11.01 -11.81
N TRP A 365 26.12 -11.91 -11.00
CA TRP A 365 26.79 -13.09 -10.47
C TRP A 365 26.05 -14.36 -10.91
N ARG A 366 26.74 -15.50 -11.05
CA ARG A 366 26.07 -16.79 -11.32
C ARG A 366 26.01 -17.65 -10.06
N ALA A 367 27.14 -17.86 -9.40
CA ALA A 367 27.30 -18.61 -8.17
C ALA A 367 28.12 -17.80 -7.14
N PRO A 368 27.58 -16.67 -6.64
CA PRO A 368 28.34 -15.80 -5.74
C PRO A 368 28.59 -16.47 -4.38
N VAL A 369 29.83 -16.43 -3.92
CA VAL A 369 30.28 -16.90 -2.61
C VAL A 369 30.93 -15.77 -1.81
N VAL A 370 30.91 -15.85 -0.48
CA VAL A 370 31.40 -14.79 0.42
C VAL A 370 32.75 -15.17 1.03
N ASP A 371 33.77 -14.34 0.83
CA ASP A 371 35.04 -14.43 1.55
C ASP A 371 34.88 -13.85 2.97
N ARG A 372 34.67 -14.74 3.94
CA ARG A 372 34.44 -14.37 5.34
C ARG A 372 35.67 -13.75 6.01
N ALA A 373 36.89 -14.14 5.60
CA ALA A 373 38.10 -13.54 6.16
C ALA A 373 38.20 -12.07 5.73
N MET A 374 37.88 -11.77 4.47
CA MET A 374 37.84 -10.41 3.97
C MET A 374 36.71 -9.57 4.58
N VAL A 375 35.53 -10.16 4.83
CA VAL A 375 34.47 -9.49 5.61
C VAL A 375 34.95 -9.17 7.03
N ALA A 376 35.62 -10.10 7.71
CA ALA A 376 36.12 -9.89 9.06
C ALA A 376 37.17 -8.77 9.14
N GLU A 377 38.05 -8.67 8.14
CA GLU A 377 39.05 -7.59 8.05
C GLU A 377 38.39 -6.22 7.81
N ARG A 378 37.42 -6.15 6.89
CA ARG A 378 36.80 -4.89 6.46
C ARG A 378 35.66 -4.42 7.37
N SER A 379 34.94 -5.35 7.97
CA SER A 379 33.69 -5.11 8.72
C SER A 379 33.47 -6.17 9.80
N PRO A 380 34.23 -6.11 10.91
CA PRO A 380 34.14 -7.07 12.01
C PRO A 380 32.72 -7.26 12.57
N GLU A 381 31.92 -6.19 12.62
CA GLU A 381 30.52 -6.25 13.06
C GLU A 381 29.66 -7.12 12.14
N VAL A 382 29.83 -6.99 10.82
CA VAL A 382 29.10 -7.78 9.82
C VAL A 382 29.57 -9.23 9.85
N ALA A 383 30.86 -9.49 10.03
CA ALA A 383 31.38 -10.85 10.21
C ALA A 383 30.76 -11.52 11.45
N ALA A 384 30.72 -10.85 12.60
CA ALA A 384 30.07 -11.36 13.81
C ALA A 384 28.56 -11.58 13.62
N TRP A 385 27.90 -10.74 12.83
CA TRP A 385 26.49 -10.91 12.46
C TRP A 385 26.26 -12.16 11.59
N LEU A 386 27.15 -12.43 10.63
CA LEU A 386 27.13 -13.65 9.81
C LEU A 386 27.39 -14.90 10.66
N ASP A 387 28.38 -14.84 11.53
CA ASP A 387 28.81 -15.98 12.34
C ASP A 387 27.71 -16.46 13.29
N ARG A 388 26.97 -15.53 13.90
CA ARG A 388 25.80 -15.86 14.74
C ARG A 388 24.69 -16.59 13.97
N ARG A 389 24.63 -16.42 12.65
CA ARG A 389 23.65 -17.04 11.76
C ARG A 389 24.14 -18.32 11.10
N ARG A 390 25.32 -18.84 11.50
CA ARG A 390 25.84 -20.13 11.01
C ARG A 390 25.20 -21.30 11.75
N ARG A 391 23.89 -21.37 11.68
CA ARG A 391 23.03 -22.40 12.27
C ARG A 391 21.84 -22.67 11.34
N PRO A 392 21.13 -23.79 11.52
CA PRO A 392 19.95 -24.10 10.73
C PRO A 392 18.94 -22.96 10.78
N LYS A 393 18.42 -22.56 9.62
CA LYS A 393 17.53 -21.39 9.50
C LYS A 393 16.70 -21.44 8.22
N LEU A 394 15.69 -20.58 8.15
CA LEU A 394 14.92 -20.33 6.93
C LEU A 394 15.22 -18.93 6.42
N LEU A 395 15.29 -18.79 5.09
CA LEU A 395 15.37 -17.49 4.43
C LEU A 395 14.08 -17.23 3.66
N VAL A 396 13.40 -16.14 3.98
CA VAL A 396 12.12 -15.76 3.39
C VAL A 396 12.34 -14.58 2.44
N ALA A 397 11.95 -14.76 1.18
CA ALA A 397 11.95 -13.68 0.20
C ALA A 397 10.79 -12.70 0.44
N THR A 398 11.03 -11.45 0.06
CA THR A 398 10.04 -10.37 0.12
C THR A 398 9.71 -9.92 -1.31
N GLN A 399 8.51 -9.38 -1.53
CA GLN A 399 7.99 -8.94 -2.84
C GLN A 399 7.63 -10.10 -3.80
N THR A 400 7.09 -11.19 -3.27
CA THR A 400 6.79 -12.44 -3.98
C THR A 400 5.27 -12.64 -4.16
N ALA A 401 4.82 -13.50 -5.08
CA ALA A 401 3.36 -13.67 -5.32
C ALA A 401 2.67 -14.51 -4.23
N ILE A 402 3.45 -15.40 -3.62
CA ILE A 402 3.15 -16.18 -2.42
C ILE A 402 4.36 -16.06 -1.50
N LEU A 403 4.32 -16.59 -0.27
CA LEU A 403 5.54 -16.67 0.53
C LEU A 403 6.50 -17.67 -0.10
N GLU A 404 7.73 -17.23 -0.35
CA GLU A 404 8.80 -18.05 -0.91
C GLU A 404 9.88 -18.16 0.17
N VAL A 405 10.13 -19.39 0.61
CA VAL A 405 11.01 -19.71 1.74
C VAL A 405 11.96 -20.83 1.35
N VAL A 406 13.24 -20.66 1.62
CA VAL A 406 14.23 -21.73 1.48
C VAL A 406 14.72 -22.19 2.85
N VAL A 407 14.93 -23.49 2.97
CA VAL A 407 15.47 -24.13 4.17
C VAL A 407 16.99 -24.23 4.03
N ASP A 408 17.70 -23.79 5.06
CA ASP A 408 19.15 -23.94 5.21
C ASP A 408 19.41 -24.85 6.41
N PRO A 409 19.41 -26.18 6.23
CA PRO A 409 19.57 -27.13 7.32
C PRO A 409 21.00 -27.19 7.86
N VAL A 410 21.99 -26.72 7.10
CA VAL A 410 23.41 -26.71 7.51
C VAL A 410 23.76 -25.38 8.20
N GLY A 411 23.17 -24.29 7.73
CA GLY A 411 23.43 -22.95 8.22
C GLY A 411 24.50 -22.19 7.45
N ASP A 412 24.86 -22.61 6.24
CA ASP A 412 25.95 -22.01 5.45
C ASP A 412 25.50 -20.94 4.44
N LEU A 413 24.20 -20.73 4.25
CA LEU A 413 23.71 -19.69 3.36
C LEU A 413 23.86 -18.30 3.99
N VAL A 414 24.47 -17.37 3.25
CA VAL A 414 24.60 -15.96 3.64
C VAL A 414 23.44 -15.14 3.06
N PRO A 415 22.50 -14.65 3.89
CA PRO A 415 21.35 -13.89 3.39
C PRO A 415 21.71 -12.44 3.07
N LEU A 416 21.39 -12.00 1.86
CA LEU A 416 21.44 -10.59 1.47
C LEU A 416 20.11 -9.88 1.78
N THR A 417 20.19 -8.70 2.40
CA THR A 417 19.04 -7.80 2.57
C THR A 417 18.34 -7.55 1.21
N PRO A 418 17.00 -7.66 1.10
CA PRO A 418 16.00 -7.67 2.18
C PRO A 418 15.44 -9.06 2.52
N LEU A 419 16.23 -10.14 2.44
CA LEU A 419 15.80 -11.43 2.98
C LEU A 419 15.50 -11.33 4.49
N ILE A 420 14.42 -11.98 4.90
CA ILE A 420 14.07 -12.19 6.31
C ILE A 420 14.64 -13.54 6.74
N VAL A 421 15.23 -13.58 7.91
CA VAL A 421 15.83 -14.78 8.49
C VAL A 421 14.92 -15.25 9.62
N VAL A 422 14.52 -16.53 9.59
CA VAL A 422 13.76 -17.20 10.65
C VAL A 422 14.66 -18.26 11.25
N GLU A 423 15.02 -18.09 12.51
CA GLU A 423 15.97 -18.94 13.23
C GLU A 423 15.19 -19.72 14.29
N SER A 424 15.00 -21.02 14.06
CA SER A 424 14.24 -21.91 14.94
C SER A 424 15.16 -22.83 15.73
N GLU A 425 14.58 -23.53 16.70
CA GLU A 425 15.17 -24.79 17.17
C GLU A 425 15.17 -25.82 16.03
N VAL A 426 16.12 -26.77 16.05
CA VAL A 426 16.36 -27.71 14.95
C VAL A 426 15.11 -28.53 14.60
N ASP A 427 14.37 -28.97 15.62
CA ASP A 427 13.19 -29.82 15.46
C ASP A 427 12.00 -29.08 14.82
N ASP A 428 12.00 -27.74 14.82
CA ASP A 428 10.92 -26.91 14.28
C ASP A 428 11.15 -26.46 12.83
N LEU A 429 12.35 -26.71 12.27
CA LEU A 429 12.77 -26.13 10.99
C LEU A 429 11.81 -26.47 9.84
N TRP A 430 11.48 -27.76 9.68
CA TRP A 430 10.58 -28.23 8.62
C TRP A 430 9.11 -27.89 8.88
N HIS A 431 8.68 -27.87 10.15
CA HIS A 431 7.33 -27.42 10.51
C HIS A 431 7.13 -25.95 10.16
N LEU A 432 8.10 -25.09 10.46
CA LEU A 432 8.06 -23.67 10.09
C LEU A 432 8.17 -23.47 8.58
N ALA A 433 9.01 -24.24 7.89
CA ALA A 433 9.09 -24.22 6.43
C ALA A 433 7.75 -24.59 5.77
N ALA A 434 7.06 -25.60 6.29
CA ALA A 434 5.73 -26.00 5.83
C ALA A 434 4.69 -24.91 6.13
N ALA A 435 4.68 -24.34 7.34
CA ALA A 435 3.75 -23.29 7.73
C ALA A 435 3.91 -22.02 6.86
N LEU A 436 5.15 -21.59 6.62
CA LEU A 436 5.46 -20.42 5.79
C LEU A 436 5.18 -20.65 4.29
N SER A 437 5.22 -21.90 3.82
CA SER A 437 4.88 -22.26 2.43
C SER A 437 3.38 -22.53 2.21
N ALA A 438 2.57 -22.57 3.27
CA ALA A 438 1.17 -22.99 3.20
C ALA A 438 0.28 -22.00 2.41
N PRO A 439 -0.75 -22.50 1.68
CA PRO A 439 -1.74 -21.65 1.02
C PRO A 439 -2.43 -20.68 1.98
N ALA A 440 -2.82 -21.16 3.16
CA ALA A 440 -3.50 -20.35 4.17
C ALA A 440 -2.64 -19.18 4.66
N THR A 441 -1.34 -19.43 4.90
CA THR A 441 -0.38 -18.39 5.29
C THR A 441 -0.16 -17.39 4.17
N ALA A 442 -0.04 -17.84 2.91
CA ALA A 442 0.09 -16.97 1.75
C ALA A 442 -1.13 -16.06 1.57
N ALA A 443 -2.35 -16.59 1.67
CA ALA A 443 -3.57 -15.79 1.61
C ALA A 443 -3.65 -14.82 2.78
N TYR A 444 -3.39 -15.26 4.03
CA TYR A 444 -3.39 -14.40 5.21
C TYR A 444 -2.41 -13.23 5.02
N ALA A 445 -1.17 -13.51 4.61
CA ALA A 445 -0.17 -12.50 4.36
C ALA A 445 -0.57 -11.55 3.22
N ALA A 446 -1.14 -12.07 2.13
CA ALA A 446 -1.62 -11.25 1.01
C ALA A 446 -2.71 -10.26 1.45
N ARG A 447 -3.70 -10.71 2.23
CA ARG A 447 -4.77 -9.85 2.76
C ARG A 447 -4.23 -8.72 3.63
N HIS A 448 -3.26 -9.01 4.50
CA HIS A 448 -2.72 -8.04 5.45
C HIS A 448 -1.62 -7.14 4.86
N SER A 449 -1.17 -7.40 3.63
CA SER A 449 -0.11 -6.64 2.96
C SER A 449 -0.56 -5.92 1.69
N VAL A 450 -1.88 -5.89 1.40
CA VAL A 450 -2.44 -5.17 0.25
C VAL A 450 -1.95 -3.72 0.25
N GLY A 451 -1.37 -3.30 -0.88
CA GLY A 451 -0.80 -1.97 -1.06
C GLY A 451 0.62 -1.75 -0.49
N ALA A 452 1.18 -2.70 0.29
CA ALA A 452 2.52 -2.54 0.86
C ALA A 452 3.66 -2.88 -0.12
N ALA A 453 3.38 -3.70 -1.13
CA ALA A 453 4.36 -4.14 -2.11
C ALA A 453 4.60 -3.12 -3.23
N ARG A 454 5.75 -3.22 -3.90
CA ARG A 454 6.12 -2.33 -5.02
C ARG A 454 5.39 -2.68 -6.32
N THR A 455 4.85 -3.89 -6.40
CA THR A 455 4.17 -4.43 -7.56
C THR A 455 2.87 -5.05 -7.10
N VAL A 456 1.80 -4.84 -7.88
CA VAL A 456 0.48 -5.42 -7.63
C VAL A 456 0.56 -6.93 -7.49
N GLY A 457 -0.22 -7.46 -6.54
CA GLY A 457 -0.31 -8.91 -6.32
C GLY A 457 0.95 -9.51 -5.70
N ARG A 458 1.87 -8.70 -5.18
CA ARG A 458 3.03 -9.16 -4.41
C ARG A 458 2.82 -8.94 -2.90
N ILE A 459 3.41 -9.82 -2.12
CA ILE A 459 3.40 -9.82 -0.66
C ILE A 459 4.70 -9.18 -0.19
N LYS A 460 4.59 -8.14 0.65
CA LYS A 460 5.73 -7.53 1.35
C LYS A 460 5.47 -7.56 2.84
N LEU A 461 6.26 -8.35 3.55
CA LEU A 461 6.24 -8.41 5.01
C LEU A 461 7.52 -7.81 5.59
N SER A 462 7.42 -7.28 6.80
CA SER A 462 8.56 -7.05 7.69
C SER A 462 8.88 -8.31 8.49
N ALA A 463 10.04 -8.33 9.17
CA ALA A 463 10.38 -9.41 10.10
C ALA A 463 9.31 -9.61 11.19
N GLY A 464 8.82 -8.52 11.78
CA GLY A 464 7.73 -8.58 12.76
C GLY A 464 6.43 -9.16 12.18
N GLN A 465 6.07 -8.78 10.96
CA GLN A 465 4.89 -9.36 10.30
C GLN A 465 5.04 -10.84 9.98
N VAL A 466 6.25 -11.32 9.68
CA VAL A 466 6.54 -12.76 9.55
C VAL A 466 6.43 -13.46 10.90
N ALA A 467 6.97 -12.84 11.96
CA ALA A 467 6.88 -13.35 13.33
C ALA A 467 5.43 -13.48 13.82
N ASP A 468 4.54 -12.58 13.38
CA ASP A 468 3.12 -12.55 13.73
C ASP A 468 2.24 -13.51 12.90
N LEU A 469 2.81 -14.21 11.91
CA LEU A 469 2.05 -15.16 11.10
C LEU A 469 1.53 -16.31 11.98
N PRO A 470 0.23 -16.65 11.88
CA PRO A 470 -0.36 -17.70 12.69
C PRO A 470 0.19 -19.07 12.30
N LEU A 471 0.38 -19.92 13.30
CA LEU A 471 0.74 -21.32 13.11
C LEU A 471 -0.50 -22.22 13.02
N PRO A 472 -0.39 -23.40 12.35
CA PRO A 472 -1.48 -24.36 12.25
C PRO A 472 -1.87 -24.93 13.63
N THR A 473 -3.10 -25.43 13.75
CA THR A 473 -3.63 -26.00 15.00
C THR A 473 -3.79 -27.52 14.95
N ASP A 474 -4.01 -28.12 13.79
CA ASP A 474 -3.99 -29.58 13.64
C ASP A 474 -2.55 -30.08 13.50
N GLN A 475 -2.02 -30.60 14.62
CA GLN A 475 -0.64 -31.09 14.69
C GLN A 475 -0.38 -32.28 13.77
N ARG A 476 -1.33 -33.19 13.56
CA ARG A 476 -1.12 -34.39 12.72
C ARG A 476 -1.00 -34.01 11.25
N ALA A 477 -1.88 -33.12 10.80
CA ALA A 477 -1.79 -32.58 9.44
C ALA A 477 -0.50 -31.77 9.27
N TRP A 478 -0.09 -30.99 10.28
CA TRP A 478 1.15 -30.23 10.24
C TRP A 478 2.40 -31.12 10.18
N ASP A 479 2.45 -32.21 10.95
CA ASP A 479 3.54 -33.21 10.88
C ASP A 479 3.64 -33.86 9.50
N THR A 480 2.50 -34.13 8.87
CA THR A 480 2.47 -34.64 7.48
C THR A 480 2.96 -33.57 6.50
N GLY A 481 2.56 -32.32 6.72
CA GLY A 481 2.98 -31.18 5.92
C GLY A 481 4.49 -30.91 6.00
N SER A 482 5.12 -31.07 7.17
CA SER A 482 6.56 -30.92 7.33
C SER A 482 7.35 -31.98 6.57
N GLN A 483 6.89 -33.24 6.59
CA GLN A 483 7.48 -34.33 5.80
C GLN A 483 7.34 -34.07 4.28
N LEU A 484 6.19 -33.55 3.84
CA LEU A 484 6.00 -33.15 2.44
C LEU A 484 6.92 -31.98 2.06
N ALA A 485 7.13 -31.01 2.96
CA ALA A 485 8.04 -29.90 2.71
C ALA A 485 9.49 -30.37 2.54
N GLU A 486 9.95 -31.29 3.40
CA GLU A 486 11.28 -31.91 3.28
C GLU A 486 11.42 -32.70 1.97
N ARG A 487 10.40 -33.46 1.59
CA ARG A 487 10.37 -34.18 0.30
C ARG A 487 10.43 -33.23 -0.89
N LEU A 488 9.65 -32.15 -0.87
CA LEU A 488 9.66 -31.13 -1.93
C LEU A 488 11.02 -30.44 -2.06
N HIS A 489 11.65 -30.14 -0.92
CA HIS A 489 13.01 -29.61 -0.90
C HIS A 489 14.01 -30.58 -1.55
N ALA A 490 13.96 -31.87 -1.19
CA ALA A 490 14.84 -32.90 -1.76
C ALA A 490 14.63 -33.12 -3.27
N LEU A 491 13.39 -33.01 -3.76
CA LEU A 491 13.07 -33.11 -5.19
C LEU A 491 13.54 -31.89 -6.00
N GLY A 492 13.67 -30.72 -5.35
CA GLY A 492 14.13 -29.48 -5.97
C GLY A 492 13.31 -29.10 -7.21
N ALA A 493 13.99 -28.85 -8.34
CA ALA A 493 13.34 -28.44 -9.59
C ALA A 493 12.46 -29.53 -10.22
N GLY A 494 12.65 -30.80 -9.85
CA GLY A 494 11.90 -31.93 -10.41
C GLY A 494 10.63 -32.29 -9.62
N ALA A 495 10.23 -31.46 -8.65
CA ALA A 495 9.05 -31.71 -7.83
C ALA A 495 7.76 -31.74 -8.68
N PRO A 496 7.02 -32.86 -8.73
CA PRO A 496 5.78 -32.94 -9.50
C PRO A 496 4.68 -32.04 -8.93
N ALA A 497 3.80 -31.55 -9.81
CA ALA A 497 2.66 -30.73 -9.41
C ALA A 497 1.74 -31.45 -8.40
N GLU A 498 1.55 -32.77 -8.52
CA GLU A 498 0.72 -33.52 -7.57
C GLU A 498 1.25 -33.45 -6.13
N VAL A 499 2.58 -33.37 -5.94
CA VAL A 499 3.17 -33.29 -4.60
C VAL A 499 2.93 -31.91 -3.99
N TRP A 500 3.02 -30.84 -4.80
CA TRP A 500 2.69 -29.48 -4.37
C TRP A 500 1.21 -29.33 -4.03
N LEU A 501 0.31 -29.90 -4.84
CA LEU A 501 -1.13 -29.87 -4.57
C LEU A 501 -1.47 -30.67 -3.31
N ALA A 502 -0.85 -31.84 -3.11
CA ALA A 502 -1.00 -32.63 -1.87
C ALA A 502 -0.46 -31.89 -0.64
N PHE A 503 0.67 -31.18 -0.77
CA PHE A 503 1.19 -30.30 0.27
C PHE A 503 0.22 -29.16 0.59
N GLY A 504 -0.30 -28.48 -0.44
CA GLY A 504 -1.26 -27.38 -0.30
C GLY A 504 -2.54 -27.82 0.41
N ASP A 505 -3.10 -28.97 0.02
CA ASP A 505 -4.27 -29.56 0.67
C ASP A 505 -3.98 -29.95 2.13
N THR A 506 -2.87 -30.67 2.39
CA THR A 506 -2.47 -31.08 3.74
C THR A 506 -2.29 -29.88 4.66
N MET A 507 -1.62 -28.83 4.18
CA MET A 507 -1.44 -27.61 4.96
C MET A 507 -2.74 -26.80 5.08
N GLY A 508 -3.64 -26.83 4.09
CA GLY A 508 -5.00 -26.29 4.24
C GLY A 508 -5.71 -26.92 5.44
N ARG A 509 -5.70 -28.26 5.52
CA ARG A 509 -6.25 -29.02 6.66
C ARG A 509 -5.58 -28.66 7.98
N ALA A 510 -4.26 -28.48 8.00
CA ALA A 510 -3.52 -28.06 9.19
C ALA A 510 -4.02 -26.72 9.78
N TYR A 511 -4.48 -25.82 8.91
CA TYR A 511 -5.08 -24.52 9.26
C TYR A 511 -6.60 -24.58 9.47
N GLY A 512 -7.23 -25.76 9.35
CA GLY A 512 -8.69 -25.92 9.43
C GLY A 512 -9.43 -25.37 8.21
N VAL A 513 -8.75 -25.25 7.06
CA VAL A 513 -9.32 -24.73 5.82
C VAL A 513 -9.46 -25.85 4.80
N HIS A 514 -10.69 -26.10 4.37
CA HIS A 514 -11.04 -27.08 3.36
C HIS A 514 -11.67 -26.35 2.17
N ASP A 515 -10.86 -25.61 1.42
CA ASP A 515 -11.32 -24.77 0.31
C ASP A 515 -10.44 -24.97 -0.92
N GLU A 516 -10.99 -25.62 -1.96
CA GLU A 516 -10.30 -25.84 -3.23
C GLU A 516 -9.95 -24.52 -3.93
N SER A 517 -10.72 -23.46 -3.73
CA SER A 517 -10.46 -22.15 -4.32
C SER A 517 -9.19 -21.51 -3.74
N LEU A 518 -8.88 -21.76 -2.45
CA LEU A 518 -7.64 -21.34 -1.81
C LEU A 518 -6.43 -22.05 -2.44
N ILE A 519 -6.53 -23.36 -2.64
CA ILE A 519 -5.45 -24.16 -3.24
C ILE A 519 -5.23 -23.72 -4.69
N SER A 520 -6.29 -23.56 -5.48
CA SER A 520 -6.21 -23.05 -6.86
C SER A 520 -5.56 -21.66 -6.89
N TRP A 521 -6.01 -20.74 -6.04
CA TRP A 521 -5.48 -19.38 -5.97
C TRP A 521 -3.97 -19.34 -5.67
N TRP A 522 -3.52 -20.19 -4.74
CA TRP A 522 -2.13 -20.32 -4.36
C TRP A 522 -1.30 -20.97 -5.48
N TRP A 523 -1.79 -22.07 -6.05
CA TRP A 523 -1.12 -22.78 -7.15
C TRP A 523 -0.98 -21.91 -8.40
N ASP A 524 -2.00 -21.10 -8.71
CA ASP A 524 -1.97 -20.18 -9.84
C ASP A 524 -0.83 -19.15 -9.75
N ARG A 525 -0.39 -18.85 -8.52
CA ARG A 525 0.68 -17.91 -8.21
C ARG A 525 2.02 -18.58 -7.93
N HIS A 526 2.04 -19.91 -7.81
CA HIS A 526 3.21 -20.68 -7.44
C HIS A 526 4.25 -20.72 -8.58
N PRO A 527 5.54 -20.44 -8.32
CA PRO A 527 6.57 -20.42 -9.37
C PRO A 527 6.77 -21.79 -10.03
N ALA A 528 6.65 -22.90 -9.28
CA ALA A 528 6.76 -24.25 -9.84
C ALA A 528 5.74 -24.55 -10.96
N ARG A 529 4.59 -23.86 -11.00
CA ARG A 529 3.63 -23.99 -12.10
C ARG A 529 4.14 -23.42 -13.42
N ARG A 530 5.06 -22.44 -13.37
CA ARG A 530 5.64 -21.82 -14.58
C ARG A 530 6.82 -22.62 -15.13
N ASP A 531 7.47 -23.39 -14.25
CA ASP A 531 8.59 -24.25 -14.57
C ASP A 531 8.13 -25.66 -15.03
N ALA A 532 6.86 -26.02 -14.78
CA ALA A 532 6.16 -27.20 -15.29
C ALA A 532 5.47 -26.92 -16.63
#